data_AF-A0A2I4DCB9-F1
#
_entry.id   AF-A0A2I4DCB9-F1
#
_cell.length_a   1.000
_cell.length_b   1.000
_cell.length_c   1.000
_cell.angle_alpha   90.00
_cell.angle_beta   90.00
_cell.angle_gamma   90.00
#
_symmetry.space_group_name_H-M   'P 1'
#
loop_
_entity.id
_entity.type
_entity.pdbx_description
1 polymer ?
#
loop_
_entity_poly.entity_id
_entity_poly.type
_entity_poly.pdbx_seq_one_letter_code
_entity_poly.pdbx_strand_id
1 'polypeptide(L)'
;MSVHLKDREAFQRLNYLYQSLCLQAAHCVLAQNPNNVELARFYCFTQKTIARRLVLRQDPSVKRTMCKKCSSLLIPGVTATCRQHRKGRRTGFTVLRCLSCGHCRTLLNDPAHSLWVDRPEAQQDHQQQQQQQQPDPKLSAKNQPKKCESCKLPVAPPAAST
;
A
#
# COMPACT_ATOMS: atom_id res chain seq x y z
N MET A 1 3.33 16.76 11.03
CA MET A 1 2.61 16.10 12.14
C MET A 1 2.14 14.74 11.64
N SER A 2 2.70 13.64 12.16
CA SER A 2 2.39 12.29 11.70
C SER A 2 1.10 11.80 12.35
N VAL A 3 0.05 11.65 11.56
CA VAL A 3 -1.19 10.97 11.97
C VAL A 3 -0.82 9.56 12.45
N HIS A 4 -1.06 9.26 13.72
CA HIS A 4 -0.80 7.95 14.30
C HIS A 4 -1.92 6.98 13.86
N LEU A 5 -1.88 6.60 12.60
CA LEU A 5 -2.73 5.54 12.07
C LEU A 5 -2.28 4.22 12.72
N LYS A 6 -3.22 3.50 13.33
CA LYS A 6 -2.98 2.10 13.71
C LYS A 6 -2.50 1.37 12.45
N ASP A 7 -1.39 0.63 12.57
CA ASP A 7 -0.72 -0.07 11.47
C ASP A 7 -0.03 0.80 10.39
N ARG A 8 0.31 2.07 10.69
CA ARG A 8 1.05 2.96 9.78
C ARG A 8 2.29 2.33 9.16
N GLU A 9 3.13 1.67 9.98
CA GLU A 9 4.34 1.02 9.52
C GLU A 9 4.06 -0.11 8.53
N ALA A 10 2.98 -0.87 8.77
CA ALA A 10 2.59 -1.96 7.89
C ALA A 10 2.11 -1.44 6.53
N PHE A 11 1.31 -0.37 6.50
CA PHE A 11 0.93 0.29 5.25
C PHE A 11 2.14 0.88 4.52
N GLN A 12 3.10 1.47 5.24
CA GLN A 12 4.33 1.99 4.65
C GLN A 12 5.17 0.86 4.03
N ARG A 13 5.31 -0.28 4.71
CA ARG A 13 5.97 -1.48 4.16
C ARG A 13 5.25 -2.01 2.91
N LEU A 14 3.92 -2.11 2.94
CA LEU A 14 3.14 -2.57 1.79
C LEU A 14 3.25 -1.61 0.59
N ASN A 15 3.26 -0.30 0.84
CA ASN A 15 3.41 0.71 -0.21
C ASN A 15 4.82 0.67 -0.81
N TYR A 16 5.85 0.56 0.02
CA TYR A 16 7.23 0.40 -0.45
C TYR A 16 7.39 -0.85 -1.33
N LEU A 17 6.85 -1.99 -0.92
CA LEU A 17 6.87 -3.21 -1.74
C LEU A 17 6.10 -3.05 -3.05
N TYR A 18 4.97 -2.34 -3.04
CA TYR A 18 4.20 -2.06 -4.26
C TYR A 18 4.94 -1.12 -5.21
N GLN A 19 5.57 -0.08 -4.68
CA GLN A 19 6.39 0.86 -5.46
C GLN A 19 7.59 0.15 -6.07
N SER A 20 8.30 -0.66 -5.27
CA SER A 20 9.40 -1.52 -5.74
C SER A 20 8.92 -2.47 -6.83
N LEU A 21 7.74 -3.06 -6.70
CA LEU A 21 7.14 -3.93 -7.72
C LEU A 21 6.79 -3.20 -9.02
N CYS A 22 6.18 -2.02 -8.95
CA CYS A 22 5.90 -1.18 -10.12
C CYS A 22 7.19 -0.70 -10.79
N LEU A 23 8.21 -0.34 -9.99
CA LEU A 23 9.53 0.00 -10.49
C LEU A 23 10.18 -1.21 -11.18
N GLN A 24 10.07 -2.40 -10.59
CA GLN A 24 10.55 -3.65 -11.19
C GLN A 24 9.81 -3.94 -12.50
N ALA A 25 8.50 -3.71 -12.56
CA ALA A 25 7.70 -3.84 -13.78
C ALA A 25 8.21 -2.90 -14.88
N ALA A 26 8.44 -1.63 -14.54
CA ALA A 26 9.00 -0.65 -15.44
C ALA A 26 10.45 -1.01 -15.84
N HIS A 27 11.31 -1.45 -14.93
CA HIS A 27 12.72 -1.78 -15.20
C HIS A 27 12.89 -3.11 -15.97
N CYS A 28 12.07 -4.10 -15.68
CA CYS A 28 12.07 -5.42 -16.32
C CYS A 28 11.50 -5.34 -17.76
N VAL A 29 10.56 -4.43 -18.02
CA VAL A 29 9.92 -4.23 -19.33
C VAL A 29 10.55 -3.10 -20.16
N LEU A 30 11.00 -2.00 -19.56
CA LEU A 30 11.48 -0.81 -20.29
C LEU A 30 13.00 -0.65 -20.32
N ALA A 31 13.77 -1.29 -19.42
CA ALA A 31 15.17 -0.88 -19.21
C ALA A 31 16.24 -1.97 -19.29
N GLN A 32 16.05 -3.18 -18.73
CA GLN A 32 17.20 -4.04 -18.47
C GLN A 32 17.05 -5.52 -18.83
N ASN A 33 16.05 -6.27 -18.32
CA ASN A 33 16.01 -7.72 -18.53
C ASN A 33 14.58 -8.31 -18.36
N PRO A 34 13.93 -8.85 -19.40
CA PRO A 34 12.59 -9.46 -19.29
C PRO A 34 12.59 -10.79 -18.52
N ASN A 35 13.76 -11.37 -18.24
CA ASN A 35 13.90 -12.68 -17.60
C ASN A 35 13.69 -12.65 -16.07
N ASN A 36 13.72 -11.47 -15.44
CA ASN A 36 13.64 -11.32 -13.97
C ASN A 36 12.20 -11.35 -13.43
N VAL A 37 11.35 -12.20 -14.00
CA VAL A 37 9.93 -12.34 -13.62
C VAL A 37 9.79 -12.91 -12.19
N GLU A 38 10.72 -13.75 -11.77
CA GLU A 38 10.68 -14.41 -10.46
C GLU A 38 10.89 -13.44 -9.30
N LEU A 39 11.70 -12.39 -9.49
CA LEU A 39 11.89 -11.35 -8.47
C LEU A 39 10.58 -10.56 -8.25
N ALA A 40 9.88 -10.23 -9.33
CA ALA A 40 8.58 -9.58 -9.22
C ALA A 40 7.54 -10.49 -8.50
N ARG A 41 7.58 -11.80 -8.77
CA ARG A 41 6.73 -12.78 -8.07
C ARG A 41 7.02 -12.84 -6.57
N PHE A 42 8.30 -12.83 -6.19
CA PHE A 42 8.72 -12.84 -4.79
C PHE A 42 8.18 -11.62 -4.02
N TYR A 43 8.29 -10.41 -4.59
CA TYR A 43 7.75 -9.20 -3.96
C TYR A 43 6.23 -9.25 -3.84
N CYS A 44 5.53 -9.69 -4.89
CA CYS A 44 4.08 -9.88 -4.86
C CYS A 44 3.64 -10.89 -3.80
N PHE A 45 4.34 -12.03 -3.70
CA PHE A 45 4.07 -13.05 -2.70
C PHE A 45 4.29 -12.53 -1.28
N THR A 46 5.37 -11.78 -1.06
CA THR A 46 5.69 -11.15 0.22
C THR A 46 4.62 -10.15 0.63
N GLN A 47 4.24 -9.25 -0.29
CA GLN A 47 3.19 -8.26 -0.06
C GLN A 47 1.85 -8.92 0.29
N LYS A 48 1.44 -9.96 -0.47
CA LYS A 48 0.22 -10.73 -0.21
C LYS A 48 0.26 -11.48 1.13
N THR A 49 1.44 -11.91 1.56
CA THR A 49 1.62 -12.62 2.83
C THR A 49 1.55 -11.66 4.01
N ILE A 50 2.19 -10.50 3.92
CA ILE A 50 2.09 -9.44 4.93
C ILE A 50 0.64 -8.96 5.07
N ALA A 51 -0.04 -8.67 3.96
CA ALA A 51 -1.43 -8.23 3.98
C ALA A 51 -2.37 -9.27 4.62
N ARG A 52 -2.14 -10.57 4.37
CA ARG A 52 -2.92 -11.65 5.00
C ARG A 52 -2.63 -11.80 6.49
N ARG A 53 -1.35 -11.78 6.90
CA ARG A 53 -0.94 -11.93 8.30
C ARG A 53 -1.45 -10.80 9.18
N LEU A 54 -1.39 -9.57 8.67
CA LEU A 54 -1.82 -8.37 9.38
C LEU A 54 -3.31 -8.04 9.15
N VAL A 55 -4.04 -8.89 8.42
CA VAL A 55 -5.48 -8.71 8.10
C VAL A 55 -5.79 -7.32 7.51
N LEU A 56 -4.88 -6.81 6.68
CA LEU A 56 -4.99 -5.48 6.09
C LEU A 56 -5.82 -5.50 4.80
N ARG A 57 -6.79 -4.59 4.72
CA ARG A 57 -7.57 -4.37 3.50
C ARG A 57 -6.76 -3.55 2.50
N GLN A 58 -6.23 -4.21 1.48
CA GLN A 58 -5.61 -3.50 0.35
C GLN A 58 -6.66 -2.83 -0.56
N ASP A 59 -6.23 -1.81 -1.28
CA ASP A 59 -7.03 -1.15 -2.30
C ASP A 59 -7.36 -2.11 -3.48
N PRO A 60 -8.58 -2.09 -4.04
CA PRO A 60 -8.95 -2.92 -5.19
C PRO A 60 -8.08 -2.68 -6.44
N SER A 61 -7.58 -1.47 -6.68
CA SER A 61 -6.71 -1.15 -7.83
C SER A 61 -5.37 -1.86 -7.73
N VAL A 62 -4.76 -1.85 -6.54
CA VAL A 62 -3.54 -2.61 -6.25
C VAL A 62 -3.80 -4.11 -6.35
N LYS A 63 -4.90 -4.60 -5.76
CA LYS A 63 -5.26 -6.03 -5.87
C LYS A 63 -5.55 -6.47 -7.30
N ARG A 64 -5.96 -5.59 -8.21
CA ARG A 64 -6.26 -5.91 -9.62
C ARG A 64 -5.01 -6.17 -10.43
N THR A 65 -3.88 -5.57 -10.09
CA THR A 65 -2.60 -5.78 -10.79
C THR A 65 -1.89 -7.07 -10.37
N MET A 66 -2.42 -7.85 -9.41
CA MET A 66 -1.78 -9.07 -8.93
C MET A 66 -2.62 -10.33 -9.20
N CYS A 67 -1.97 -11.43 -9.58
CA CYS A 67 -2.61 -12.72 -9.77
C CYS A 67 -2.96 -13.38 -8.42
N LYS A 68 -4.21 -13.86 -8.27
CA LYS A 68 -4.66 -14.55 -7.05
C LYS A 68 -3.94 -15.88 -6.79
N LYS A 69 -3.59 -16.63 -7.85
CA LYS A 69 -3.00 -17.98 -7.74
C LYS A 69 -1.48 -17.92 -7.55
N CYS A 70 -0.76 -17.49 -8.58
CA CYS A 70 0.71 -17.53 -8.62
C CYS A 70 1.40 -16.26 -8.10
N SER A 71 0.64 -15.26 -7.63
CA SER A 71 1.18 -13.98 -7.15
C SER A 71 2.12 -13.30 -8.16
N SER A 72 1.81 -13.38 -9.45
CA SER A 72 2.53 -12.64 -10.49
C SER A 72 1.87 -11.29 -10.75
N LEU A 73 2.67 -10.28 -11.07
CA LEU A 73 2.18 -8.99 -11.52
C LEU A 73 1.56 -9.13 -12.92
N LEU A 74 0.37 -8.59 -13.11
CA LEU A 74 -0.42 -8.59 -14.33
C LEU A 74 -0.20 -7.27 -15.07
N ILE A 75 0.82 -7.25 -15.93
CA ILE A 75 1.08 -6.16 -16.88
C ILE A 75 0.39 -6.53 -18.19
N PRO A 76 -0.62 -5.76 -18.63
CA PRO A 76 -1.27 -5.98 -19.92
C PRO A 76 -0.25 -5.97 -21.06
N GLY A 77 -0.27 -7.00 -21.91
CA GLY A 77 0.62 -7.12 -23.06
C GLY A 77 1.96 -7.81 -22.79
N VAL A 78 2.38 -7.93 -21.52
CA VAL A 78 3.66 -8.59 -21.16
C VAL A 78 3.43 -9.89 -20.40
N THR A 79 2.82 -9.80 -19.20
CA THR A 79 2.63 -10.96 -18.31
C THR A 79 1.15 -11.38 -18.22
N ALA A 80 0.26 -10.55 -18.72
CA ALA A 80 -1.16 -10.81 -18.79
C ALA A 80 -1.75 -10.37 -20.14
N THR A 81 -2.73 -11.14 -20.62
CA THR A 81 -3.58 -10.71 -21.74
C THR A 81 -4.82 -10.03 -21.17
N CYS A 82 -5.17 -8.89 -21.73
CA CYS A 82 -6.37 -8.14 -21.38
C CYS A 82 -7.30 -8.15 -22.61
N ARG A 83 -8.51 -8.69 -22.46
CA ARG A 83 -9.51 -8.73 -23.54
C ARG A 83 -10.82 -8.16 -23.05
N GLN A 84 -11.44 -7.32 -23.87
CA GLN A 84 -12.78 -6.82 -23.61
C GLN A 84 -13.78 -7.70 -24.34
N HIS A 85 -14.75 -8.20 -23.59
CA HIS A 85 -15.89 -8.97 -24.06
C HIS A 85 -17.15 -8.18 -23.81
N ARG A 86 -18.16 -8.34 -24.67
CA ARG A 86 -19.46 -7.71 -24.51
C ARG A 86 -20.53 -8.78 -24.52
N LYS A 87 -21.42 -8.79 -23.53
CA LYS A 87 -22.59 -9.68 -23.50
C LYS A 87 -23.83 -8.82 -23.75
N GLY A 88 -24.35 -8.87 -24.97
CA GLY A 88 -25.49 -8.03 -25.38
C GLY A 88 -25.13 -6.54 -25.49
N ARG A 89 -26.14 -5.65 -25.39
CA ARG A 89 -25.95 -4.22 -25.69
C ARG A 89 -25.36 -3.38 -24.55
N ARG A 90 -25.48 -3.78 -23.28
CA ARG A 90 -25.11 -2.90 -22.15
C ARG A 90 -23.96 -3.39 -21.26
N THR A 91 -23.71 -4.71 -21.17
CA THR A 91 -22.72 -5.22 -20.20
C THR A 91 -21.41 -5.59 -20.88
N GLY A 92 -20.37 -4.80 -20.59
CA GLY A 92 -18.99 -5.08 -20.96
C GLY A 92 -18.25 -5.80 -19.83
N PHE A 93 -17.29 -6.65 -20.19
CA PHE A 93 -16.41 -7.34 -19.25
C PHE A 93 -14.98 -7.25 -19.75
N THR A 94 -14.06 -6.92 -18.86
CA THR A 94 -12.63 -6.96 -19.12
C THR A 94 -12.06 -8.21 -18.47
N VAL A 95 -11.59 -9.15 -19.28
CA VAL A 95 -10.99 -10.41 -18.83
C VAL A 95 -9.47 -10.26 -18.86
N LEU A 96 -8.86 -10.36 -17.69
CA LEU A 96 -7.40 -10.43 -17.52
C LEU A 96 -7.00 -11.90 -17.33
N ARG A 97 -6.21 -12.44 -18.24
CA ARG A 97 -5.65 -13.80 -18.16
C ARG A 97 -4.16 -13.75 -17.92
N CYS A 98 -3.71 -14.37 -16.84
CA CYS A 98 -2.29 -14.52 -16.51
C CYS A 98 -1.63 -15.52 -17.48
N LEU A 99 -0.52 -15.12 -18.10
CA LEU A 99 0.20 -15.98 -19.05
C LEU A 99 0.99 -17.10 -18.36
N SER A 100 1.42 -16.92 -17.11
CA SER A 100 2.21 -17.95 -16.41
C SER A 100 1.39 -19.09 -15.84
N CYS A 101 0.17 -18.83 -15.33
CA CYS A 101 -0.63 -19.85 -14.62
C CYS A 101 -2.02 -20.07 -15.21
N GLY A 102 -2.41 -19.31 -16.24
CA GLY A 102 -3.70 -19.41 -16.92
C GLY A 102 -4.90 -18.89 -16.12
N HIS A 103 -4.74 -18.41 -14.89
CA HIS A 103 -5.85 -17.90 -14.10
C HIS A 103 -6.44 -16.63 -14.74
N CYS A 104 -7.76 -16.63 -14.89
CA CYS A 104 -8.53 -15.52 -15.45
C CYS A 104 -9.25 -14.75 -14.35
N ARG A 105 -9.26 -13.43 -14.47
CA ARG A 105 -10.05 -12.52 -13.64
C ARG A 105 -10.92 -11.68 -14.54
N THR A 106 -12.21 -11.63 -14.23
CA THR A 106 -13.18 -10.81 -14.96
C THR A 106 -13.50 -9.57 -14.16
N LEU A 107 -13.42 -8.41 -14.80
CA LEU A 107 -13.82 -7.12 -14.27
C LEU A 107 -15.04 -6.64 -15.04
N LEU A 108 -16.11 -6.29 -14.34
CA LEU A 108 -17.27 -5.67 -14.97
C LEU A 108 -16.89 -4.28 -15.46
N ASN A 109 -17.18 -3.98 -16.72
CA ASN A 109 -16.97 -2.68 -17.35
C ASN A 109 -18.35 -2.06 -17.59
N ASP A 110 -18.95 -1.58 -16.51
CA ASP A 110 -20.23 -0.86 -16.53
C ASP A 110 -19.98 0.56 -15.98
N PRO A 111 -20.25 1.62 -16.75
CA PRO A 111 -20.08 2.99 -16.27
C PRO A 111 -20.98 3.34 -15.08
N ALA A 112 -22.10 2.64 -14.87
CA ALA A 112 -22.97 2.85 -13.72
C ALA A 112 -22.46 2.17 -12.43
N HIS A 113 -21.45 1.30 -12.53
CA HIS A 113 -20.94 0.54 -11.39
C HIS A 113 -19.67 1.17 -10.80
N SER A 114 -19.77 1.72 -9.58
CA SER A 114 -18.63 2.21 -8.80
C SER A 114 -18.27 1.26 -7.66
N LEU A 115 -16.98 1.17 -7.31
CA LEU A 115 -16.54 0.48 -6.11
C LEU A 115 -16.86 1.31 -4.88
N TRP A 116 -17.01 0.66 -3.73
CA TRP A 116 -17.21 1.36 -2.45
C TRP A 116 -16.14 2.44 -2.20
N VAL A 117 -14.87 2.15 -2.51
CA VAL A 117 -13.74 3.07 -2.31
C VAL A 117 -13.86 4.35 -3.16
N ASP A 118 -14.54 4.27 -4.31
CA ASP A 118 -14.69 5.38 -5.23
C ASP A 118 -15.95 6.23 -4.92
N ARG A 119 -16.79 5.80 -3.97
CA ARG A 119 -18.00 6.54 -3.60
C ARG A 119 -17.65 7.72 -2.69
N PRO A 120 -18.32 8.87 -2.84
CA PRO A 120 -18.04 10.06 -2.05
C PRO A 120 -18.23 9.83 -0.55
N GLU A 121 -19.24 9.04 -0.16
CA GLU A 121 -19.51 8.66 1.24
C GLU A 121 -18.28 8.01 1.90
N ALA A 122 -17.64 7.06 1.21
CA ALA A 122 -16.46 6.37 1.73
C ALA A 122 -15.23 7.28 1.84
N GLN A 123 -15.13 8.32 0.99
CA GLN A 123 -14.05 9.30 1.06
C GLN A 123 -14.23 10.26 2.24
N GLN A 124 -15.48 10.63 2.54
CA GLN A 124 -15.82 11.47 3.70
C GLN A 124 -15.50 10.76 5.01
N ASP A 125 -15.78 9.46 5.13
CA ASP A 125 -15.41 8.66 6.31
C ASP A 125 -13.90 8.70 6.58
N HIS A 126 -13.08 8.60 5.52
CA HIS A 126 -11.61 8.70 5.66
C HIS A 126 -11.17 10.10 6.08
N GLN A 127 -11.81 11.15 5.57
CA GLN A 127 -11.53 12.54 5.95
C GLN A 127 -11.95 12.84 7.39
N GLN A 128 -13.13 12.36 7.82
CA GLN A 128 -13.63 12.52 9.18
C GLN A 128 -12.78 11.75 10.20
N GLN A 129 -12.34 10.53 9.89
CA GLN A 129 -11.41 9.78 10.75
C GLN A 129 -10.04 10.48 10.88
N GLN A 130 -9.56 11.13 9.82
CA GLN A 130 -8.33 11.94 9.88
C GLN A 130 -8.50 13.22 10.70
N GLN A 131 -9.70 13.82 10.70
CA GLN A 131 -10.01 15.03 11.46
C GLN A 131 -10.29 14.73 12.95
N GLN A 132 -10.92 13.60 13.28
CA GLN A 132 -11.20 13.19 14.67
C GLN A 132 -9.97 12.72 15.45
N GLN A 133 -8.80 12.58 14.81
CA GLN A 133 -7.55 12.17 15.47
C GLN A 133 -6.62 13.36 15.78
N GLN A 134 -7.10 14.60 15.68
CA GLN A 134 -6.44 15.74 16.31
C GLN A 134 -6.72 15.71 17.83
N PRO A 135 -5.71 15.82 18.71
CA PRO A 135 -5.95 15.87 20.15
C PRO A 135 -6.70 17.16 20.52
N ASP A 136 -7.77 17.03 21.32
CA ASP A 136 -8.57 18.15 21.82
C ASP A 136 -7.71 19.18 22.58
N PRO A 137 -7.77 20.49 22.27
CA PRO A 137 -6.98 21.53 22.92
C PRO A 137 -7.61 22.03 24.24
N LYS A 138 -8.22 21.16 25.05
CA LYS A 138 -8.82 21.56 26.33
C LYS A 138 -8.48 20.59 27.45
N LEU A 139 -7.28 20.76 28.01
CA LEU A 139 -6.93 20.59 29.43
C LEU A 139 -5.45 21.03 29.62
N SER A 140 -5.18 22.32 29.46
CA SER A 140 -3.93 22.93 29.92
C SER A 140 -4.27 24.16 30.76
N ALA A 141 -4.59 23.94 32.03
CA ALA A 141 -4.71 25.01 33.02
C ALA A 141 -4.53 24.43 34.44
N LYS A 142 -3.28 24.07 34.77
CA LYS A 142 -2.64 24.07 36.10
C LYS A 142 -1.68 22.89 36.20
N ASN A 143 -0.40 23.16 35.99
CA ASN A 143 0.63 22.85 36.98
C ASN A 143 1.95 23.46 36.50
N GLN A 144 2.34 24.57 37.14
CA GLN A 144 3.69 25.10 37.05
C GLN A 144 4.63 24.11 37.77
N PRO A 145 5.79 23.75 37.22
CA PRO A 145 6.76 22.95 37.95
C PRO A 145 7.42 23.80 39.04
N LYS A 146 7.29 23.36 40.30
CA LYS A 146 8.11 23.86 41.41
C LYS A 146 9.57 23.46 41.14
N LYS A 147 10.45 24.46 41.15
CA LYS A 147 11.90 24.31 41.06
C LYS A 147 12.39 23.44 42.23
N CYS A 148 13.01 22.29 41.93
CA CYS A 148 13.79 21.55 42.91
C CYS A 148 15.28 21.71 42.58
N GLU A 149 15.97 22.23 43.58
CA GLU A 149 17.38 22.58 43.60
C GLU A 149 18.22 21.38 44.04
N SER A 150 19.41 21.28 43.46
CA SER A 150 20.53 20.38 43.81
C SER A 150 20.42 18.90 43.39
N CYS A 151 21.40 18.43 42.62
CA CYS A 151 22.51 17.64 43.15
C CYS A 151 23.64 17.60 42.09
N LYS A 152 24.79 18.16 42.46
CA LYS A 152 26.05 18.09 41.72
C LYS A 152 26.58 16.66 41.73
N LEU A 153 27.16 16.19 40.63
CA LEU A 153 28.31 15.27 40.64
C LEU A 153 29.23 15.55 39.43
N PRO A 154 30.55 15.30 39.57
CA PRO A 154 31.61 16.02 38.87
C PRO A 154 31.96 15.53 37.46
N VAL A 155 32.46 16.48 36.66
CA VAL A 155 32.98 16.32 35.29
C VAL A 155 34.39 15.69 35.33
N ALA A 156 34.60 14.61 34.60
CA ALA A 156 35.94 14.09 34.31
C ALA A 156 36.56 14.86 33.12
N PRO A 157 37.86 15.21 33.16
CA PRO A 157 38.51 16.01 32.12
C PRO A 157 38.82 15.21 30.84
N PRO A 158 38.90 15.87 29.67
CA PRO A 158 39.18 15.22 28.40
C PRO A 158 40.68 14.90 28.22
N ALA A 159 40.97 13.70 27.69
CA ALA A 159 42.31 13.32 27.25
C ALA A 159 42.67 14.02 25.93
N ALA A 160 43.82 14.68 25.92
CA ALA A 160 44.41 15.32 24.75
C ALA A 160 45.13 14.29 23.85
N SER A 161 45.19 14.65 22.58
CA SER A 161 45.76 13.93 21.43
C SER A 161 47.22 13.48 21.60
N THR A 162 47.57 12.44 20.85
CA THR A 162 48.90 12.25 20.26
C THR A 162 48.71 11.96 18.78
#